data_AF-A0A836S626-F1
#
_entry.id   AF-A0A836S626-F1
#
_cell.length_a   1.000
_cell.length_b   1.000
_cell.length_c   1.000
_cell.angle_alpha   90.00
_cell.angle_beta   90.00
_cell.angle_gamma   90.00
#
_symmetry.space_group_name_H-M   'P 1'
#
loop_
_entity.id
_entity.type
_entity.pdbx_description
1 polymer ?
#
loop_
_entity_poly.entity_id
_entity_poly.type
_entity_poly.pdbx_seq_one_letter_code
_entity_poly.pdbx_strand_id
1 'polypeptide(L)'
;MKVRAFTHNLAVLLEAVHALKASGGGACEEASVEAINIGISHTKEGGSMFFVTDASPYDDADIPGTIERLRSKGIVFTPMITGDCTEKSSWNELPNED
;
A
#
# COMPACT_ATOMS: atom_id res chain seq x y z
N MET A 1 6.18 18.06 -2.18
CA MET A 1 7.40 17.30 -2.58
C MET A 1 7.10 16.61 -3.91
N LYS A 2 7.86 16.85 -4.99
CA LYS A 2 7.66 16.14 -6.27
C LYS A 2 8.39 14.80 -6.21
N VAL A 3 7.67 13.72 -5.92
CA VAL A 3 8.24 12.37 -5.97
C VAL A 3 8.49 12.00 -7.44
N ARG A 4 9.75 11.81 -7.83
CA ARG A 4 10.09 11.20 -9.13
C ARG A 4 9.98 9.68 -8.96
N ALA A 5 8.76 9.18 -8.96
CA ALA A 5 8.43 7.78 -8.71
C ALA A 5 8.58 6.86 -9.95
N PHE A 6 9.35 7.26 -10.96
CA PHE A 6 9.55 6.45 -12.15
C PHE A 6 11.02 6.48 -12.60
N THR A 7 11.58 5.31 -12.85
CA THR A 7 12.94 5.14 -13.34
C THR A 7 12.97 3.94 -14.29
N HIS A 8 13.83 4.00 -15.30
CA HIS A 8 14.18 2.84 -16.13
C HIS A 8 15.49 2.18 -15.65
N ASN A 9 16.12 2.75 -14.61
CA ASN A 9 17.36 2.23 -14.03
C ASN A 9 17.02 1.27 -12.88
N LEU A 10 17.25 -0.02 -13.11
CA LEU A 10 17.01 -1.08 -12.12
C LEU A 10 17.84 -0.90 -10.84
N ALA A 11 19.08 -0.39 -10.94
CA ALA A 11 19.92 -0.20 -9.76
C ALA A 11 19.32 0.83 -8.79
N VAL A 12 18.73 1.90 -9.31
CA VAL A 12 18.03 2.92 -8.51
C VAL A 12 16.79 2.34 -7.83
N LEU A 13 16.05 1.47 -8.53
CA LEU A 13 14.90 0.78 -7.95
C LEU A 13 15.33 -0.16 -6.81
N LEU A 14 16.36 -0.97 -7.03
CA LEU A 14 16.88 -1.91 -6.02
C LEU A 14 17.42 -1.19 -4.79
N GLU A 15 18.12 -0.07 -4.97
CA GLU A 15 18.58 0.76 -3.85
C GLU A 15 17.42 1.27 -3.00
N ALA A 16 16.36 1.78 -3.63
CA ALA A 16 15.16 2.22 -2.93
C ALA A 16 14.48 1.08 -2.16
N VAL A 17 14.40 -0.11 -2.77
CA VAL A 17 13.83 -1.32 -2.11
C VAL A 17 14.68 -1.75 -0.92
N HIS A 18 16.01 -1.78 -1.05
CA HIS A 18 16.91 -2.13 0.06
C HIS A 18 16.89 -1.12 1.22
N ALA A 19 16.49 0.12 0.95
CA ALA A 19 16.37 1.16 1.97
C ALA A 19 15.05 1.08 2.77
N LEU A 20 14.06 0.30 2.31
CA LEU A 20 12.80 0.13 3.03
C LEU A 20 13.03 -0.57 4.36
N LYS A 21 12.36 -0.07 5.41
CA LYS A 21 12.36 -0.67 6.75
C LYS A 21 10.93 -0.89 7.18
N ALA A 22 10.67 -2.02 7.83
CA ALA A 22 9.38 -2.24 8.47
C ALA A 22 9.17 -1.18 9.55
N SER A 23 7.95 -0.65 9.59
CA SER A 23 7.47 0.21 10.66
C SER A 23 6.18 -0.42 11.18
N GLY A 24 6.14 -0.75 12.47
CA GLY A 24 4.94 -1.29 13.08
C GLY A 24 3.94 -0.19 13.41
N GLY A 25 2.70 -0.36 12.94
CA GLY A 25 1.53 0.26 13.56
C GLY A 25 1.08 -0.60 14.75
N GLY A 26 0.52 0.02 15.79
CA GLY A 26 -0.01 -0.72 16.94
C GLY A 26 -1.35 -1.42 16.67
N ALA A 27 -1.98 -1.17 15.52
CA ALA A 27 -3.21 -1.83 15.06
C ALA A 27 -2.90 -2.78 13.90
N CYS A 28 -3.76 -3.79 13.70
CA CYS A 28 -3.65 -4.72 12.56
C CYS A 28 -4.07 -4.05 11.25
N GLU A 29 -5.15 -3.25 11.26
CA GLU A 29 -5.62 -2.58 10.07
C GLU A 29 -4.59 -1.55 9.57
N GLU A 30 -4.35 -1.53 8.26
CA GLU A 30 -3.35 -0.67 7.65
C GLU A 30 -3.95 0.37 6.70
N ALA A 31 -3.19 1.45 6.45
CA ALA A 31 -3.52 2.51 5.50
C ALA A 31 -3.36 2.09 4.02
N SER A 32 -3.68 0.84 3.69
CA SER A 32 -3.44 0.25 2.36
C SER A 32 -4.22 0.94 1.24
N VAL A 33 -5.48 1.31 1.49
CA VAL A 33 -6.31 2.03 0.49
C VAL A 33 -5.79 3.44 0.23
N GLU A 34 -5.28 4.13 1.25
CA GLU A 34 -4.62 5.43 1.07
C GLU A 34 -3.35 5.28 0.22
N ALA A 35 -2.51 4.29 0.53
CA ALA A 35 -1.30 3.99 -0.23
C ALA A 35 -1.60 3.65 -1.70
N ILE A 36 -2.64 2.87 -1.98
CA ILE A 36 -3.11 2.58 -3.34
C ILE A 36 -3.50 3.89 -4.04
N ASN A 37 -4.26 4.77 -3.38
CA ASN A 37 -4.71 6.03 -3.95
C ASN A 37 -3.58 7.00 -4.27
N ILE A 38 -2.53 7.02 -3.45
CA ILE A 38 -1.27 7.73 -3.74
C ILE A 38 -0.60 7.09 -4.96
N GLY A 39 -0.46 5.77 -4.98
CA GLY A 39 0.11 5.01 -6.10
C GLY A 39 -0.59 5.32 -7.42
N ILE A 40 -1.93 5.33 -7.43
CA ILE A 40 -2.75 5.65 -8.63
C ILE A 40 -2.37 7.02 -9.20
N SER A 41 -2.10 8.02 -8.36
CA SER A 41 -1.73 9.37 -8.82
C SER A 41 -0.39 9.41 -9.55
N HIS A 42 0.49 8.44 -9.27
CA HIS A 42 1.84 8.34 -9.86
C HIS A 42 1.95 7.29 -10.97
N THR A 43 1.01 6.34 -11.08
CA THR A 43 0.96 5.36 -12.17
C THR A 43 0.42 6.00 -13.45
N LYS A 44 1.02 5.70 -14.60
CA LYS A 44 0.52 6.15 -15.90
C LYS A 44 -0.81 5.46 -16.25
N GLU A 45 -1.61 6.06 -17.12
CA GLU A 45 -2.77 5.38 -17.71
C GLU A 45 -2.33 4.08 -18.40
N GLY A 46 -3.11 3.01 -18.24
CA GLY A 46 -2.76 1.67 -18.72
C GLY A 46 -1.58 0.99 -17.99
N GLY A 47 -1.01 1.63 -16.96
CA GLY A 47 0.14 1.11 -16.22
C GLY A 47 -0.22 -0.06 -15.31
N SER A 48 0.82 -0.68 -14.73
CA SER A 48 0.65 -1.78 -13.78
C SER A 48 0.95 -1.33 -12.35
N MET A 49 0.25 -1.93 -11.39
CA MET A 49 0.48 -1.75 -9.96
C MET A 49 0.53 -3.12 -9.28
N PHE A 50 1.66 -3.40 -8.63
CA PHE A 50 1.80 -4.54 -7.74
C PHE A 50 1.57 -4.06 -6.31
N PHE A 51 0.66 -4.70 -5.60
CA PHE A 51 0.31 -4.37 -4.24
C PHE A 51 0.51 -5.61 -3.36
N VAL A 52 1.17 -5.45 -2.22
CA VAL A 52 1.47 -6.56 -1.30
C VAL A 52 1.08 -6.12 0.11
N THR A 53 0.30 -6.93 0.81
CA THR A 53 -0.08 -6.71 2.21
C THR A 53 -0.42 -8.03 2.90
N ASP A 54 -0.25 -8.07 4.21
CA ASP A 54 -0.67 -9.14 5.12
C ASP A 54 -1.80 -8.71 6.06
N ALA A 55 -2.43 -7.56 5.80
CA ALA A 55 -3.46 -6.97 6.64
C ALA A 55 -4.66 -6.42 5.85
N SER A 56 -5.81 -6.38 6.51
CA SER A 56 -6.98 -5.65 6.03
C SER A 56 -6.75 -4.13 6.03
N PRO A 57 -7.42 -3.39 5.13
CA PRO A 57 -7.48 -1.93 5.22
C PRO A 57 -8.27 -1.48 6.46
N TYR A 58 -8.17 -0.19 6.81
CA TYR A 58 -9.10 0.42 7.76
C TYR A 58 -10.57 0.23 7.36
N ASP A 59 -11.43 0.02 8.36
CA ASP A 59 -12.88 -0.23 8.19
C ASP A 59 -13.61 0.89 7.43
N ASP A 60 -13.15 2.13 7.54
CA ASP A 60 -13.74 3.31 6.90
C ASP A 60 -13.14 3.62 5.52
N ALA A 61 -12.26 2.76 5.01
CA ALA A 61 -11.60 2.99 3.73
C ALA A 61 -12.58 2.97 2.54
N ASP A 62 -12.43 3.93 1.63
CA ASP A 62 -13.23 4.02 0.40
C ASP A 62 -12.74 3.04 -0.68
N ILE A 63 -13.06 1.76 -0.49
CA ILE A 63 -12.78 0.69 -1.46
C ILE A 63 -13.48 0.95 -2.80
N PRO A 64 -14.80 1.26 -2.86
CA PRO A 64 -15.49 1.47 -4.13
C PRO A 64 -14.90 2.62 -4.96
N GLY A 65 -14.61 3.76 -4.34
CA GLY A 65 -13.98 4.90 -5.01
C GLY A 65 -12.58 4.57 -5.50
N THR A 66 -11.81 3.77 -4.75
CA THR A 66 -10.47 3.32 -5.15
C THR A 66 -10.52 2.39 -6.37
N ILE A 67 -11.48 1.46 -6.40
CA ILE A 67 -11.72 0.59 -7.57
C ILE A 67 -12.08 1.42 -8.80
N GLU A 68 -12.95 2.41 -8.64
CA GLU A 68 -13.35 3.29 -9.74
C GLU A 68 -12.16 4.09 -10.27
N ARG A 69 -11.30 4.61 -9.39
CA ARG A 69 -10.08 5.32 -9.77
C ARG A 69 -9.11 4.42 -10.54
N LEU A 70 -8.89 3.18 -10.11
CA LEU A 70 -8.07 2.21 -10.84
C LEU A 70 -8.62 1.97 -12.26
N ARG A 71 -9.93 1.74 -12.38
CA ARG A 71 -10.61 1.50 -13.65
C ARG A 71 -10.56 2.71 -14.57
N SER A 72 -10.81 3.90 -14.05
CA SER A 72 -10.80 5.15 -14.83
C SER A 72 -9.46 5.40 -15.52
N LYS A 73 -8.35 4.93 -14.94
CA LYS A 73 -7.00 5.02 -15.52
C LYS A 73 -6.58 3.76 -16.28
N GLY A 74 -7.42 2.73 -16.34
CA GLY A 74 -7.08 1.45 -16.94
C GLY A 74 -5.87 0.76 -16.29
N ILE A 75 -5.64 0.98 -14.99
CA ILE A 75 -4.48 0.41 -14.30
C ILE A 75 -4.69 -1.09 -14.10
N VAL A 76 -3.69 -1.90 -14.47
CA VAL A 76 -3.65 -3.33 -14.16
C VAL A 76 -3.17 -3.51 -12.73
N PHE A 77 -4.11 -3.81 -11.83
CA PHE A 77 -3.84 -4.01 -10.42
C PHE A 77 -3.61 -5.50 -10.11
N THR A 78 -2.45 -5.84 -9.54
CA THR A 78 -2.07 -7.19 -9.15
C THR A 78 -1.79 -7.24 -7.64
N PRO A 79 -2.80 -7.60 -6.83
CA PRO A 79 -2.63 -7.75 -5.39
C PRO A 79 -2.02 -9.11 -5.05
N MET A 80 -1.11 -9.12 -4.08
CA MET A 80 -0.59 -10.29 -3.38
C MET A 80 -0.95 -10.13 -1.91
N ILE A 81 -1.92 -10.92 -1.44
CA ILE A 81 -2.44 -10.82 -0.08
C ILE A 81 -2.03 -12.10 0.64
N THR A 82 -1.28 -11.96 1.74
CA THR A 82 -0.68 -13.11 2.43
C THR A 82 -1.34 -13.45 3.77
N GLY A 83 -2.27 -12.62 4.24
CA GLY A 83 -2.97 -12.83 5.50
C GLY A 83 -3.94 -11.71 5.82
N ASP A 84 -4.60 -11.86 6.96
CA ASP A 84 -5.41 -10.84 7.62
C ASP A 84 -5.26 -11.08 9.12
N CYS A 85 -4.70 -10.13 9.88
CA CYS A 85 -4.47 -10.27 11.32
C CYS A 85 -5.77 -10.13 12.15
N THR A 86 -6.83 -10.80 11.69
CA THR A 86 -8.09 -11.06 12.41
C THR A 86 -7.90 -11.69 13.80
N GLU A 87 -6.76 -12.36 14.01
CA GLU A 87 -6.35 -12.90 15.29
C GLU A 87 -5.82 -11.79 16.19
N LYS A 88 -6.69 -11.26 17.07
CA LYS A 88 -6.35 -10.20 18.04
C LYS A 88 -5.15 -10.50 18.93
N SER A 89 -4.84 -11.77 19.14
CA SER A 89 -3.66 -12.23 19.88
C SER A 89 -2.33 -11.96 19.17
N SER A 90 -2.37 -11.64 17.87
CA SER A 90 -1.21 -11.32 17.04
C SER A 90 -0.98 -9.81 16.88
N TRP A 91 -1.81 -8.98 17.53
CA TRP A 91 -1.68 -7.53 17.46
C TRP A 91 -0.49 -7.06 18.29
N ASN A 92 0.21 -6.04 17.80
CA ASN A 92 1.24 -5.37 18.57
C ASN A 92 0.61 -4.69 19.80
N GLU A 93 1.33 -4.66 20.92
CA GLU A 93 0.91 -3.83 22.06
C GLU A 93 0.91 -2.36 21.64
N LEU A 94 -0.22 -1.68 21.80
CA LEU A 94 -0.31 -0.24 21.60
C LEU A 94 0.61 0.45 22.61
N PRO A 95 1.41 1.46 22.21
CA PRO A 95 2.15 2.25 23.17
C PRO A 95 1.18 2.91 24.15
N ASN A 96 1.47 2.81 25.44
CA ASN A 96 0.66 3.47 26.47
C ASN A 96 0.65 4.98 26.20
N GLU A 97 -0.54 5.57 26.14
CA GLU A 97 -0.67 7.04 26.17
C GLU A 97 -0.36 7.52 27.60
N ASP A 98 0.83 8.10 27.79
CA ASP A 98 1.19 8.89 28.98
C ASP A 98 0.67 10.34 28.87
#